data_AF-A0A7V1PWG0-F1
#
_entry.id   AF-A0A7V1PWG0-F1
#
_cell.length_a   1.000
_cell.length_b   1.000
_cell.length_c   1.000
_cell.angle_alpha   90.00
_cell.angle_beta   90.00
_cell.angle_gamma   90.00
#
_symmetry.space_group_name_H-M   'P 1'
#
loop_
_entity.id
_entity.type
_entity.pdbx_description
1 polymer ?
#
loop_
_entity_poly.entity_id
_entity_poly.type
_entity_poly.pdbx_seq_one_letter_code
_entity_poly.pdbx_strand_id
1 'polypeptide(L)'
;MKTDINSYQRLTSQITIRRFIPSKLAFAVLLILVSTFIFLSSGFAESKKNADNNNVLRYTLKNGLRVIIVKNDLAPVVTTEINYLVGSNEAPKGFPGTAHALEHMMFRGSKGLSANQLADITAAMGGDFNADTRQTITQFFFTVPSEDLDIALHIEAIRMKGILSTDSLWSKERGAIEQEVAQDLSNPQYIFYTRLLKAMFKGTPYEHDALGTRPSFNKTTGKMLRKFHNTWYGPNNAILVIVGNINPSKALNKVKKLFGDIASKKLPVKPSINLKPVKPDTLNLHTDLPYGLAIISFRMPGTGSPDYAPAKILSDVLSSQRANLYGLVPQGKALYAGFQLSGLPQSGLGFALAVFPKGANAKKLANEVQTVISKYLKNGLPADLVEAAKRHEIANAEFQKNSISGLANVWS
;
A
#
# COMPACT_ATOMS: atom_id res chain seq x y z
N MET A 1 41.97 -26.76 31.65
CA MET A 1 42.23 -27.30 30.30
C MET A 1 40.88 -27.70 29.71
N LYS A 2 40.40 -26.96 28.69
CA LYS A 2 39.45 -27.32 27.60
C LYS A 2 38.13 -28.07 27.98
N THR A 3 36.92 -27.74 27.49
CA THR A 3 36.46 -26.89 26.38
C THR A 3 34.93 -26.78 26.46
N ASP A 4 34.41 -25.63 26.02
CA ASP A 4 33.05 -25.36 25.54
C ASP A 4 32.49 -26.41 24.56
N ILE A 5 31.16 -26.50 24.47
CA ILE A 5 30.34 -26.63 23.23
C ILE A 5 28.85 -26.79 23.61
N ASN A 6 28.04 -25.78 23.26
CA ASN A 6 26.64 -25.82 22.79
C ASN A 6 25.73 -24.70 23.36
N SER A 7 26.03 -23.47 22.96
CA SER A 7 25.04 -22.40 22.84
C SER A 7 24.29 -22.53 21.50
N TYR A 8 23.14 -23.19 21.50
CA TYR A 8 22.18 -23.08 20.37
C TYR A 8 21.37 -21.79 20.53
N GLN A 9 21.82 -20.73 19.86
CA GLN A 9 21.04 -19.52 19.64
C GLN A 9 19.78 -19.87 18.84
N ARG A 10 18.61 -19.73 19.45
CA ARG A 10 17.33 -19.65 18.74
C ARG A 10 17.27 -18.30 18.01
N LEU A 11 17.74 -18.26 16.78
CA LEU A 11 17.39 -17.20 15.84
C LEU A 11 15.96 -17.45 15.35
N THR A 12 14.96 -17.08 16.15
CA THR A 12 13.63 -16.81 15.61
C THR A 12 13.71 -15.51 14.85
N SER A 13 13.94 -15.57 13.54
CA SER A 13 13.72 -14.44 12.64
C SER A 13 12.24 -14.05 12.74
N GLN A 14 11.91 -13.06 13.58
CA GLN A 14 10.65 -12.35 13.47
C GLN A 14 10.73 -11.57 12.17
N ILE A 15 10.18 -12.14 11.09
CA ILE A 15 9.87 -11.38 9.89
C ILE A 15 8.80 -10.38 10.34
N THR A 16 9.19 -9.14 10.59
CA THR A 16 8.24 -8.04 10.79
C THR A 16 7.63 -7.75 9.43
N ILE A 17 6.52 -8.42 9.11
CA ILE A 17 5.63 -8.02 8.02
C ILE A 17 5.15 -6.60 8.39
N ARG A 18 5.53 -5.62 7.58
CA ARG A 18 5.15 -4.22 7.79
C ARG A 18 4.04 -3.90 6.83
N ARG A 19 2.82 -3.78 7.36
CA ARG A 19 1.71 -3.25 6.60
C ARG A 19 1.96 -1.80 6.23
N PHE A 20 1.78 -1.46 4.95
CA PHE A 20 1.85 -0.08 4.51
C PHE A 20 0.50 0.59 4.82
N ILE A 21 0.27 0.96 6.08
CA ILE A 21 -0.59 2.12 6.35
C ILE A 21 0.05 3.25 5.54
N PRO A 22 -0.66 4.03 4.71
CA PRO A 22 -0.08 5.16 4.01
C PRO A 22 0.54 6.09 5.07
N SER A 23 1.83 5.92 5.32
CA SER A 23 2.60 6.49 6.41
C SER A 23 3.05 7.89 6.02
N LYS A 24 2.13 8.68 5.47
CA LYS A 24 2.26 10.14 5.38
C LYS A 24 1.69 10.84 6.63
N LEU A 25 1.39 10.10 7.70
CA LEU A 25 1.01 10.66 9.01
C LEU A 25 2.13 10.62 10.07
N ALA A 26 3.34 10.17 9.73
CA ALA A 26 4.48 10.15 10.66
C ALA A 26 5.53 11.22 10.30
N PHE A 27 5.58 12.26 11.15
CA PHE A 27 6.68 13.20 11.38
C PHE A 27 7.31 13.96 10.19
N ALA A 28 6.83 15.19 9.98
CA ALA A 28 7.63 16.28 9.44
C ALA A 28 8.06 17.20 10.60
N VAL A 29 9.31 17.09 11.05
CA VAL A 29 10.00 18.17 11.75
C VAL A 29 11.25 18.49 10.94
N LEU A 30 11.25 19.71 10.42
CA LEU A 30 12.24 20.34 9.56
C LEU A 30 13.46 20.77 10.39
N LEU A 31 14.67 20.65 9.84
CA LEU A 31 15.80 21.49 10.22
C LEU A 31 16.40 22.10 8.95
N ILE A 32 16.31 23.42 8.88
CA ILE A 32 16.81 24.30 7.83
C ILE A 32 18.32 24.46 8.01
N LEU A 33 19.08 24.41 6.91
CA LEU A 33 20.30 25.19 6.77
C LEU A 33 20.36 25.81 5.37
N VAL A 34 20.45 27.13 5.38
CA VAL A 34 20.54 28.03 4.23
C VAL A 34 21.95 27.97 3.64
N SER A 35 22.07 27.92 2.32
CA SER A 35 23.16 28.62 1.60
C SER A 35 22.74 28.93 0.17
N THR A 36 22.72 30.21 -0.13
CA THR A 36 22.57 30.90 -1.42
C THR A 36 23.67 30.45 -2.40
N PHE A 37 23.37 30.29 -3.71
CA PHE A 37 24.21 30.78 -4.82
C PHE A 37 23.48 30.67 -6.19
N ILE A 38 23.17 31.85 -6.74
CA ILE A 38 23.26 32.36 -8.13
C ILE A 38 22.52 31.68 -9.32
N PHE A 39 21.80 32.55 -10.04
CA PHE A 39 21.17 32.45 -11.35
C PHE A 39 22.02 31.82 -12.47
N LEU A 40 21.37 31.12 -13.42
CA LEU A 40 21.55 31.36 -14.87
C LEU A 40 20.46 30.69 -15.73
N SER A 41 19.75 31.56 -16.46
CA SER A 41 19.17 31.45 -17.81
C SER A 41 18.46 30.18 -18.31
N SER A 42 17.17 30.38 -18.59
CA SER A 42 16.46 30.08 -19.85
C SER A 42 17.06 29.03 -20.80
N GLY A 43 16.40 27.87 -20.83
CA GLY A 43 16.39 26.96 -21.97
C GLY A 43 15.03 26.27 -22.03
N PHE A 44 14.11 26.81 -22.82
CA PHE A 44 12.92 26.07 -23.25
C PHE A 44 13.41 24.92 -24.15
N ALA A 45 13.63 23.76 -23.55
CA ALA A 45 13.83 22.53 -24.29
C ALA A 45 12.45 22.09 -24.80
N GLU A 46 12.30 22.26 -26.10
CA GLU A 46 11.23 21.74 -26.94
C GLU A 46 10.89 20.30 -26.56
N SER A 47 9.62 20.06 -26.26
CA SER A 47 9.05 18.74 -26.00
C SER A 47 9.36 17.81 -27.18
N LYS A 48 10.39 16.97 -27.03
CA LYS A 48 10.61 15.86 -27.93
C LYS A 48 9.45 14.88 -27.77
N LYS A 49 8.53 14.97 -28.73
CA LYS A 49 7.61 13.93 -29.19
C LYS A 49 8.21 12.52 -28.98
N ASN A 50 7.47 11.70 -28.24
CA ASN A 50 7.49 10.23 -28.23
C ASN A 50 8.87 9.56 -28.28
N ALA A 51 9.48 9.34 -27.11
CA ALA A 51 10.42 8.25 -26.96
C ALA A 51 9.66 6.93 -27.13
N ASP A 52 10.15 6.08 -28.04
CA ASP A 52 9.63 4.75 -28.35
C ASP A 52 9.21 3.97 -27.09
N ASN A 53 8.03 3.36 -27.15
CA ASN A 53 7.43 2.52 -26.11
C ASN A 53 8.15 1.15 -25.96
N ASN A 54 9.46 1.08 -26.28
CA ASN A 54 10.26 -0.15 -26.24
C ASN A 54 10.67 -0.59 -24.82
N ASN A 55 10.39 0.24 -23.81
CA ASN A 55 10.73 -0.04 -22.42
C ASN A 55 9.61 -0.76 -21.65
N VAL A 56 8.40 -0.90 -22.20
CA VAL A 56 7.28 -1.57 -21.52
C VAL A 56 6.77 -2.73 -22.35
N LEU A 57 6.85 -3.94 -21.80
CA LEU A 57 6.23 -5.14 -22.36
C LEU A 57 5.00 -5.50 -21.53
N ARG A 58 3.84 -5.63 -22.19
CA ARG A 58 2.61 -6.17 -21.58
C ARG A 58 2.25 -7.49 -22.24
N TYR A 59 1.89 -8.50 -21.45
CA TYR A 59 1.52 -9.81 -21.97
C TYR A 59 0.51 -10.50 -21.03
N THR A 60 -0.44 -11.24 -21.61
CA THR A 60 -1.35 -12.11 -20.85
C THR A 60 -1.07 -13.55 -21.26
N LEU A 61 -0.69 -14.39 -20.29
CA LEU A 61 -0.49 -15.83 -20.51
C LEU A 61 -1.82 -16.52 -20.80
N LYS A 62 -1.77 -17.71 -21.41
CA LYS A 62 -2.96 -18.52 -21.73
C LYS A 62 -3.80 -18.85 -20.49
N ASN A 63 -3.18 -18.96 -19.32
CA ASN A 63 -3.83 -19.19 -18.03
C ASN A 63 -4.39 -17.91 -17.37
N GLY A 64 -4.29 -16.77 -18.03
CA GLY A 64 -4.84 -15.49 -17.59
C GLY A 64 -3.89 -14.62 -16.76
N LEU A 65 -2.66 -15.07 -16.45
CA LEU A 65 -1.69 -14.21 -15.74
C LEU A 65 -1.33 -13.01 -16.61
N ARG A 66 -1.62 -11.81 -16.10
CA ARG A 66 -1.19 -10.55 -16.71
C ARG A 66 0.20 -10.21 -16.22
N VAL A 67 1.07 -9.82 -17.15
CA VAL A 67 2.47 -9.51 -16.89
C VAL A 67 2.78 -8.14 -17.48
N ILE A 68 3.42 -7.29 -16.69
CA ILE A 68 3.95 -6.00 -17.09
C ILE A 68 5.43 -6.01 -16.78
N ILE A 69 6.27 -5.76 -17.79
CA ILE A 69 7.72 -5.72 -17.63
C ILE A 69 8.20 -4.35 -18.09
N VAL A 70 8.81 -3.59 -17.19
CA VAL A 70 9.32 -2.24 -17.45
C VAL A 70 10.84 -2.26 -17.34
N LYS A 71 11.53 -2.09 -18.47
CA LYS A 71 12.98 -1.98 -18.47
C LYS A 71 13.40 -0.64 -17.87
N ASN A 72 14.33 -0.67 -16.92
CA ASN A 72 14.95 0.50 -16.33
C ASN A 72 16.41 0.19 -15.96
N ASP A 73 17.36 0.82 -16.65
CA ASP A 73 18.80 0.54 -16.51
C ASP A 73 19.48 1.35 -15.39
N LEU A 74 18.71 2.01 -14.52
CA LEU A 74 19.23 2.91 -13.47
C LEU A 74 20.21 2.24 -12.50
N ALA A 75 19.95 0.99 -12.13
CA ALA A 75 20.77 0.23 -11.19
C ALA A 75 20.69 -1.28 -11.53
N PRO A 76 21.70 -2.09 -11.17
CA PRO A 76 21.73 -3.54 -11.44
C PRO A 76 20.82 -4.34 -10.50
N VAL A 77 19.59 -3.86 -10.31
CA VAL A 77 18.56 -4.46 -9.47
C VAL A 77 17.25 -4.60 -10.25
N VAL A 78 16.39 -5.47 -9.74
CA VAL A 78 15.06 -5.72 -10.27
C VAL A 78 14.07 -5.83 -9.12
N THR A 79 12.91 -5.18 -9.29
CA THR A 79 11.76 -5.34 -8.42
C THR A 79 10.69 -6.18 -9.12
N THR A 80 10.18 -7.19 -8.45
CA THR A 80 8.99 -7.95 -8.86
C THR A 80 7.87 -7.70 -7.87
N GLU A 81 6.66 -7.39 -8.35
CA GLU A 81 5.46 -7.25 -7.52
C GLU A 81 4.38 -8.15 -8.10
N ILE A 82 3.92 -9.13 -7.32
CA ILE A 82 2.76 -9.94 -7.67
C ILE A 82 1.56 -9.48 -6.87
N ASN A 83 0.56 -9.00 -7.60
CA ASN A 83 -0.67 -8.44 -7.06
C ASN A 83 -1.80 -9.42 -7.30
N TYR A 84 -2.25 -10.12 -6.27
CA TYR A 84 -3.49 -10.86 -6.33
C TYR A 84 -4.65 -9.89 -6.13
N LEU A 85 -5.62 -9.89 -7.05
CA LEU A 85 -6.80 -9.04 -6.98
C LEU A 85 -7.81 -9.62 -5.99
N VAL A 86 -7.41 -9.75 -4.74
CA VAL A 86 -8.19 -10.22 -3.61
C VAL A 86 -7.64 -9.56 -2.36
N GLY A 87 -8.48 -9.16 -1.43
CA GLY A 87 -8.07 -8.59 -0.16
C GLY A 87 -9.09 -8.85 0.93
N SER A 88 -9.22 -7.90 1.85
CA SER A 88 -10.19 -8.02 2.96
C SER A 88 -11.65 -8.01 2.51
N ASN A 89 -11.95 -7.43 1.34
CA ASN A 89 -13.31 -7.39 0.82
C ASN A 89 -13.89 -8.78 0.55
N GLU A 90 -13.04 -9.73 0.18
CA GLU A 90 -13.45 -11.10 -0.13
C GLU A 90 -13.38 -12.04 1.10
N ALA A 91 -13.07 -11.50 2.29
CA ALA A 91 -13.01 -12.30 3.51
C ALA A 91 -14.36 -12.99 3.81
N PRO A 92 -14.38 -14.28 4.16
CA PRO A 92 -15.61 -14.97 4.54
C PRO A 92 -16.31 -14.28 5.72
N LYS A 93 -17.65 -14.27 5.71
CA LYS A 93 -18.45 -13.71 6.80
C LYS A 93 -18.06 -14.34 8.14
N GLY A 94 -17.80 -13.49 9.14
CA GLY A 94 -17.36 -13.92 10.48
C GLY A 94 -15.85 -14.20 10.58
N PHE A 95 -15.09 -14.08 9.48
CA PHE A 95 -13.64 -14.29 9.45
C PHE A 95 -12.91 -13.09 8.82
N PRO A 96 -13.08 -11.86 9.36
CA PRO A 96 -12.26 -10.73 8.95
C PRO A 96 -10.77 -11.04 9.16
N GLY A 97 -9.93 -10.53 8.26
CA GLY A 97 -8.49 -10.78 8.26
C GLY A 97 -8.07 -12.08 7.58
N THR A 98 -8.97 -12.80 6.90
CA THR A 98 -8.60 -14.05 6.20
C THR A 98 -7.51 -13.84 5.15
N ALA A 99 -7.57 -12.76 4.38
CA ALA A 99 -6.52 -12.43 3.39
C ALA A 99 -5.18 -12.12 4.07
N HIS A 100 -5.21 -11.36 5.17
CA HIS A 100 -4.03 -11.02 5.97
C HIS A 100 -3.40 -12.26 6.63
N ALA A 101 -4.20 -13.13 7.24
CA ALA A 101 -3.72 -14.41 7.76
C ALA A 101 -3.13 -15.29 6.66
N LEU A 102 -3.71 -15.27 5.45
CA LEU A 102 -3.15 -16.00 4.31
C LEU A 102 -1.80 -15.42 3.87
N GLU A 103 -1.66 -14.10 3.85
CA GLU A 103 -0.40 -13.41 3.57
C GLU A 103 0.72 -13.91 4.48
N HIS A 104 0.49 -13.95 5.80
CA HIS A 104 1.45 -14.51 6.76
C HIS A 104 1.79 -15.98 6.45
N MET A 105 0.78 -16.77 6.09
CA MET A 105 0.99 -18.17 5.74
C MET A 105 1.82 -18.38 4.46
N MET A 106 1.89 -17.40 3.55
CA MET A 106 2.78 -17.45 2.38
C MET A 106 4.27 -17.37 2.78
N PHE A 107 4.58 -16.94 4.00
CA PHE A 107 5.93 -16.99 4.60
C PHE A 107 6.17 -18.24 5.46
N ARG A 108 5.12 -19.03 5.74
CA ARG A 108 5.24 -20.31 6.47
C ARG A 108 5.50 -21.52 5.58
N GLY A 109 5.66 -21.28 4.29
CA GLY A 109 6.17 -22.24 3.31
C GLY A 109 5.14 -22.72 2.32
N SER A 110 5.64 -23.40 1.31
CA SER A 110 4.91 -23.98 0.19
C SER A 110 5.51 -25.36 -0.12
N LYS A 111 4.83 -26.20 -0.92
CA LYS A 111 5.38 -27.50 -1.28
C LYS A 111 6.70 -27.30 -2.06
N GLY A 112 7.80 -27.83 -1.53
CA GLY A 112 9.14 -27.66 -2.12
C GLY A 112 9.91 -26.42 -1.66
N LEU A 113 9.32 -25.59 -0.78
CA LEU A 113 9.98 -24.41 -0.21
C LEU A 113 9.51 -24.20 1.24
N SER A 114 10.30 -24.64 2.21
CA SER A 114 9.99 -24.42 3.63
C SER A 114 10.18 -22.96 4.04
N ALA A 115 9.64 -22.58 5.21
CA ALA A 115 9.84 -21.24 5.77
C ALA A 115 11.33 -20.91 6.00
N ASN A 116 12.12 -21.88 6.48
CA ASN A 116 13.55 -21.68 6.72
C ASN A 116 14.30 -21.52 5.41
N GLN A 117 14.03 -22.38 4.40
CA GLN A 117 14.64 -22.22 3.08
C GLN A 117 14.28 -20.89 2.44
N LEU A 118 13.02 -20.44 2.56
CA LEU A 118 12.62 -19.12 2.09
C LEU A 118 13.47 -18.04 2.78
N ALA A 119 13.57 -18.06 4.11
CA ALA A 119 14.36 -17.08 4.86
C ALA A 119 15.86 -17.11 4.50
N ASP A 120 16.45 -18.30 4.37
CA ASP A 120 17.86 -18.47 4.02
C ASP A 120 18.15 -17.98 2.59
N ILE A 121 17.28 -18.32 1.64
CA ILE A 121 17.40 -17.88 0.23
C ILE A 121 17.26 -16.36 0.15
N THR A 122 16.25 -15.77 0.82
CA THR A 122 16.05 -14.32 0.76
C THR A 122 17.15 -13.55 1.48
N ALA A 123 17.68 -14.07 2.58
CA ALA A 123 18.86 -13.50 3.23
C ALA A 123 20.10 -13.58 2.33
N ALA A 124 20.30 -14.69 1.61
CA ALA A 124 21.43 -14.87 0.71
C ALA A 124 21.38 -13.96 -0.52
N MET A 125 20.18 -13.66 -1.06
CA MET A 125 20.02 -12.68 -2.16
C MET A 125 20.35 -11.25 -1.73
N GLY A 126 20.41 -10.96 -0.41
CA GLY A 126 20.68 -9.62 0.12
C GLY A 126 19.65 -8.55 -0.27
N GLY A 127 18.49 -8.97 -0.78
CA GLY A 127 17.44 -8.09 -1.28
C GLY A 127 16.39 -7.72 -0.23
N ASP A 128 15.51 -6.79 -0.61
CA ASP A 128 14.33 -6.42 0.16
C ASP A 128 13.13 -7.22 -0.32
N PHE A 129 12.30 -7.71 0.60
CA PHE A 129 11.09 -8.45 0.27
C PHE A 129 10.05 -8.25 1.34
N ASN A 130 8.79 -8.14 0.94
CA ASN A 130 7.68 -8.02 1.88
C ASN A 130 6.36 -8.37 1.20
N ALA A 131 5.29 -8.17 1.95
CA ALA A 131 3.93 -8.25 1.47
C ALA A 131 3.06 -7.15 2.11
N ASP A 132 1.90 -6.90 1.50
CA ASP A 132 0.89 -6.01 2.05
C ASP A 132 -0.50 -6.48 1.62
N THR A 133 -1.45 -6.50 2.56
CA THR A 133 -2.85 -6.77 2.28
C THR A 133 -3.71 -5.53 2.53
N ARG A 134 -4.50 -5.20 1.51
CA ARG A 134 -5.47 -4.10 1.48
C ARG A 134 -6.88 -4.68 1.29
N GLN A 135 -7.85 -3.78 1.11
CA GLN A 135 -9.24 -4.17 0.85
C GLN A 135 -9.40 -5.01 -0.43
N THR A 136 -8.63 -4.71 -1.47
CA THR A 136 -8.85 -5.26 -2.82
C THR A 136 -7.67 -6.00 -3.42
N ILE A 137 -6.51 -5.95 -2.76
CA ILE A 137 -5.24 -6.49 -3.24
C ILE A 137 -4.47 -7.11 -2.07
N THR A 138 -3.84 -8.24 -2.32
CA THR A 138 -2.73 -8.79 -1.54
C THR A 138 -1.52 -8.82 -2.45
N GLN A 139 -0.47 -8.11 -2.07
CA GLN A 139 0.75 -7.93 -2.83
C GLN A 139 1.91 -8.66 -2.15
N PHE A 140 2.78 -9.27 -2.94
CA PHE A 140 4.11 -9.74 -2.50
C PHE A 140 5.16 -9.13 -3.42
N PHE A 141 6.30 -8.71 -2.88
CA PHE A 141 7.36 -8.16 -3.68
C PHE A 141 8.75 -8.65 -3.28
N PHE A 142 9.66 -8.54 -4.25
CA PHE A 142 11.10 -8.67 -4.09
C PHE A 142 11.77 -7.49 -4.79
N THR A 143 12.82 -6.95 -4.20
CA THR A 143 13.82 -6.09 -4.85
C THR A 143 15.19 -6.72 -4.61
N VAL A 144 15.78 -7.27 -5.66
CA VAL A 144 16.99 -8.11 -5.61
C VAL A 144 17.97 -7.69 -6.72
N PRO A 145 19.25 -8.12 -6.68
CA PRO A 145 20.14 -8.01 -7.84
C PRO A 145 19.49 -8.57 -9.11
N SER A 146 19.73 -7.94 -10.26
CA SER A 146 19.08 -8.34 -11.52
C SER A 146 19.32 -9.81 -11.91
N GLU A 147 20.47 -10.36 -11.53
CA GLU A 147 20.84 -11.77 -11.74
C GLU A 147 19.94 -12.75 -10.96
N ASP A 148 19.41 -12.33 -9.81
CA ASP A 148 18.55 -13.13 -8.94
C ASP A 148 17.06 -13.08 -9.32
N LEU A 149 16.70 -12.40 -10.43
CA LEU A 149 15.33 -12.40 -10.94
C LEU A 149 14.75 -13.82 -11.05
N ASP A 150 15.58 -14.78 -11.45
CA ASP A 150 15.15 -16.16 -11.59
C ASP A 150 14.65 -16.74 -10.27
N ILE A 151 15.38 -16.48 -9.17
CA ILE A 151 15.08 -16.99 -7.84
C ILE A 151 13.78 -16.37 -7.33
N ALA A 152 13.65 -15.04 -7.43
CA ALA A 152 12.42 -14.33 -7.04
C ALA A 152 11.18 -14.87 -7.78
N LEU A 153 11.28 -15.08 -9.10
CA LEU A 153 10.18 -15.62 -9.90
C LEU A 153 9.86 -17.08 -9.55
N HIS A 154 10.85 -17.91 -9.21
CA HIS A 154 10.63 -19.28 -8.76
C HIS A 154 9.89 -19.32 -7.42
N ILE A 155 10.27 -18.46 -6.47
CA ILE A 155 9.58 -18.34 -5.17
C ILE A 155 8.11 -17.99 -5.39
N GLU A 156 7.82 -16.97 -6.21
CA GLU A 156 6.44 -16.54 -6.45
C GLU A 156 5.62 -17.57 -7.25
N ALA A 157 6.24 -18.30 -8.18
CA ALA A 157 5.58 -19.41 -8.87
C ALA A 157 5.24 -20.57 -7.92
N ILE A 158 6.14 -20.90 -6.98
CA ILE A 158 5.89 -21.93 -5.96
C ILE A 158 4.72 -21.52 -5.05
N ARG A 159 4.73 -20.27 -4.57
CA ARG A 159 3.68 -19.67 -3.74
C ARG A 159 2.32 -19.60 -4.44
N MET A 160 2.29 -19.28 -5.73
CA MET A 160 1.06 -19.29 -6.53
C MET A 160 0.48 -20.71 -6.69
N LYS A 161 1.34 -21.73 -6.84
CA LYS A 161 0.90 -23.13 -7.01
C LYS A 161 0.19 -23.65 -5.76
N GLY A 162 0.61 -23.24 -4.57
CA GLY A 162 -0.03 -23.63 -3.32
C GLY A 162 0.81 -23.36 -2.10
N ILE A 163 0.17 -23.37 -0.93
CA ILE A 163 0.81 -23.07 0.36
C ILE A 163 0.74 -24.24 1.35
N LEU A 164 1.65 -24.24 2.32
CA LEU A 164 1.55 -25.07 3.51
C LEU A 164 0.71 -24.36 4.57
N SER A 165 -0.55 -24.78 4.72
CA SER A 165 -1.44 -24.28 5.79
C SER A 165 -2.02 -25.42 6.60
N THR A 166 -1.20 -25.99 7.47
CA THR A 166 -1.66 -26.91 8.52
C THR A 166 -2.03 -26.11 9.76
N ASP A 167 -2.86 -26.69 10.63
CA ASP A 167 -3.22 -26.03 11.91
C ASP A 167 -1.98 -25.86 12.81
N SER A 168 -0.99 -26.74 12.69
CA SER A 168 0.29 -26.61 13.38
C SER A 168 1.09 -25.38 12.93
N LEU A 169 1.19 -25.15 11.61
CA LEU A 169 1.87 -23.95 11.10
C LEU A 169 1.09 -22.68 11.43
N TRP A 170 -0.25 -22.72 11.34
CA TRP A 170 -1.08 -21.59 11.77
C TRP A 170 -0.90 -21.29 13.26
N SER A 171 -0.83 -22.30 14.13
CA SER A 171 -0.63 -22.10 15.57
C SER A 171 0.70 -21.43 15.89
N LYS A 172 1.74 -21.66 15.07
CA LYS A 172 3.04 -20.97 15.19
C LYS A 172 2.96 -19.51 14.74
N GLU A 173 2.11 -19.19 13.77
CA GLU A 173 1.97 -17.85 13.21
C GLU A 173 0.97 -16.97 13.97
N ARG A 174 -0.10 -17.58 14.50
CA ARG A 174 -1.24 -16.86 15.10
C ARG A 174 -0.81 -15.87 16.18
N GLY A 175 0.19 -16.22 16.99
CA GLY A 175 0.68 -15.31 18.03
C GLY A 175 1.28 -14.01 17.49
N ALA A 176 1.98 -14.06 16.34
CA ALA A 176 2.60 -12.89 15.74
C ALA A 176 1.53 -11.94 15.16
N ILE A 177 0.58 -12.47 14.39
CA ILE A 177 -0.51 -11.66 13.83
C ILE A 177 -1.45 -11.12 14.93
N GLU A 178 -1.68 -11.85 16.03
CA GLU A 178 -2.45 -11.32 17.16
C GLU A 178 -1.72 -10.24 17.96
N GLN A 179 -0.39 -10.22 17.92
CA GLN A 179 0.43 -9.16 18.48
C GLN A 179 0.39 -7.91 17.60
N GLU A 180 0.44 -8.07 16.28
CA GLU A 180 0.22 -6.98 15.32
C GLU A 180 -1.16 -6.34 15.53
N VAL A 181 -2.22 -7.14 15.67
CA VAL A 181 -3.57 -6.64 16.01
C VAL A 181 -3.54 -5.80 17.28
N ALA A 182 -2.83 -6.23 18.31
CA ALA A 182 -2.74 -5.47 19.57
C ALA A 182 -1.94 -4.18 19.40
N GLN A 183 -0.86 -4.21 18.63
CA GLN A 183 -0.04 -3.03 18.32
C GLN A 183 -0.82 -1.98 17.52
N ASP A 184 -1.59 -2.39 16.52
CA ASP A 184 -2.41 -1.47 15.75
C ASP A 184 -3.56 -0.91 16.59
N LEU A 185 -4.20 -1.74 17.42
CA LEU A 185 -5.23 -1.28 18.34
C LEU A 185 -4.71 -0.42 19.49
N SER A 186 -3.39 -0.37 19.74
CA SER A 186 -2.79 0.58 20.66
C SER A 186 -2.49 1.94 20.01
N ASN A 187 -2.64 2.09 18.69
CA ASN A 187 -2.45 3.34 17.99
C ASN A 187 -3.79 4.12 17.85
N PRO A 188 -3.95 5.29 18.50
CA PRO A 188 -5.18 6.05 18.43
C PRO A 188 -5.58 6.51 17.02
N GLN A 189 -4.60 6.75 16.13
CA GLN A 189 -4.85 7.11 14.73
C GLN A 189 -5.46 5.94 13.95
N TYR A 190 -5.02 4.71 14.23
CA TYR A 190 -5.58 3.51 13.64
C TYR A 190 -7.02 3.26 14.13
N ILE A 191 -7.28 3.44 15.43
CA ILE A 191 -8.65 3.37 15.98
C ILE A 191 -9.56 4.41 15.29
N PHE A 192 -9.07 5.64 15.10
CA PHE A 192 -9.80 6.66 14.34
C PHE A 192 -10.10 6.18 12.90
N TYR A 193 -9.09 5.71 12.18
CA TYR A 193 -9.23 5.24 10.80
C TYR A 193 -10.27 4.12 10.66
N THR A 194 -10.24 3.11 11.55
CA THR A 194 -11.21 2.02 11.51
C THR A 194 -12.64 2.47 11.83
N ARG A 195 -12.83 3.44 12.75
CA ARG A 195 -14.15 4.05 13.00
C ARG A 195 -14.62 4.87 11.82
N LEU A 196 -13.71 5.60 11.17
CA LEU A 196 -14.00 6.38 9.98
C LEU A 196 -14.43 5.49 8.81
N LEU A 197 -13.71 4.39 8.53
CA LEU A 197 -14.11 3.43 7.50
C LEU A 197 -15.54 2.92 7.74
N LYS A 198 -15.87 2.54 8.97
CA LYS A 198 -17.22 2.12 9.35
C LYS A 198 -18.26 3.20 9.11
N ALA A 199 -17.98 4.44 9.50
CA ALA A 199 -18.90 5.56 9.28
C ALA A 199 -19.09 5.88 7.79
N MET A 200 -18.00 5.85 7.02
CA MET A 200 -17.96 6.22 5.62
C MET A 200 -18.44 5.13 4.67
N PHE A 201 -18.41 3.86 5.05
CA PHE A 201 -18.67 2.74 4.13
C PHE A 201 -19.63 1.69 4.68
N LYS A 202 -20.37 2.03 5.75
CA LYS A 202 -21.33 1.15 6.43
C LYS A 202 -22.19 0.32 5.46
N GLY A 203 -22.21 -0.99 5.69
CA GLY A 203 -22.96 -1.96 4.89
C GLY A 203 -22.29 -2.37 3.59
N THR A 204 -21.01 -2.02 3.41
CA THR A 204 -20.19 -2.45 2.26
C THR A 204 -18.88 -3.07 2.76
N PRO A 205 -18.21 -3.91 1.98
CA PRO A 205 -16.91 -4.47 2.33
C PRO A 205 -15.83 -3.42 2.71
N TYR A 206 -15.91 -2.20 2.18
CA TYR A 206 -14.99 -1.11 2.51
C TYR A 206 -15.11 -0.59 3.96
N GLU A 207 -16.11 -1.04 4.73
CA GLU A 207 -16.27 -0.66 6.14
C GLU A 207 -15.20 -1.26 7.07
N HIS A 208 -14.38 -2.17 6.55
CA HIS A 208 -13.28 -2.81 7.24
C HIS A 208 -12.02 -2.77 6.39
N ASP A 209 -10.87 -2.76 7.07
CA ASP A 209 -9.58 -2.95 6.45
C ASP A 209 -9.16 -4.44 6.54
N ALA A 210 -7.89 -4.74 6.30
CA ALA A 210 -7.40 -6.11 6.26
C ALA A 210 -6.98 -6.71 7.60
N LEU A 211 -6.84 -5.92 8.67
CA LEU A 211 -6.14 -6.34 9.88
C LEU A 211 -6.70 -7.64 10.47
N GLY A 212 -8.03 -7.75 10.52
CA GLY A 212 -8.70 -8.87 11.17
C GLY A 212 -8.88 -8.67 12.67
N THR A 213 -9.17 -9.77 13.38
CA THR A 213 -9.50 -9.71 14.81
C THR A 213 -9.01 -10.98 15.52
N ARG A 214 -8.64 -10.86 16.80
CA ARG A 214 -8.30 -12.05 17.62
C ARG A 214 -9.41 -13.12 17.61
N PRO A 215 -10.71 -12.80 17.77
CA PRO A 215 -11.76 -13.80 17.69
C PRO A 215 -11.85 -14.54 16.34
N SER A 216 -11.58 -13.87 15.21
CA SER A 216 -11.55 -14.53 13.90
C SER A 216 -10.33 -15.42 13.75
N PHE A 217 -9.15 -14.98 14.20
CA PHE A 217 -7.91 -15.75 14.16
C PHE A 217 -7.94 -16.99 15.06
N ASN A 218 -8.56 -16.90 16.23
CA ASN A 218 -8.80 -18.05 17.11
C ASN A 218 -9.63 -19.15 16.45
N LYS A 219 -10.55 -18.79 15.55
CA LYS A 219 -11.42 -19.73 14.82
C LYS A 219 -10.85 -20.12 13.44
N THR A 220 -9.78 -19.48 13.00
CA THR A 220 -9.17 -19.73 11.69
C THR A 220 -8.44 -21.07 11.71
N THR A 221 -8.60 -21.85 10.64
CA THR A 221 -7.92 -23.14 10.46
C THR A 221 -7.09 -23.13 9.18
N GLY A 222 -6.06 -23.97 9.12
CA GLY A 222 -5.23 -24.13 7.92
C GLY A 222 -6.05 -24.59 6.71
N LYS A 223 -7.13 -25.36 6.91
CA LYS A 223 -8.08 -25.73 5.85
C LYS A 223 -8.81 -24.52 5.27
N MET A 224 -9.21 -23.56 6.11
CA MET A 224 -9.85 -22.33 5.65
C MET A 224 -8.89 -21.47 4.83
N LEU A 225 -7.64 -21.31 5.28
CA LEU A 225 -6.62 -20.55 4.56
C LEU A 225 -6.29 -21.19 3.21
N ARG A 226 -6.14 -22.52 3.15
CA ARG A 226 -5.97 -23.24 1.87
C ARG A 226 -7.15 -23.08 0.94
N LYS A 227 -8.38 -23.12 1.47
CA LYS A 227 -9.58 -22.87 0.66
C LYS A 227 -9.57 -21.45 0.10
N PHE A 228 -9.21 -20.45 0.90
CA PHE A 228 -9.13 -19.06 0.46
C PHE A 228 -8.07 -18.89 -0.63
N HIS A 229 -6.86 -19.44 -0.45
CA HIS A 229 -5.80 -19.48 -1.47
C HIS A 229 -6.29 -20.12 -2.77
N ASN A 230 -6.79 -21.36 -2.70
CA ASN A 230 -7.25 -22.10 -3.87
C ASN A 230 -8.40 -21.41 -4.62
N THR A 231 -9.15 -20.53 -3.95
CA THR A 231 -10.25 -19.78 -4.55
C THR A 231 -9.76 -18.54 -5.29
N TRP A 232 -8.81 -17.79 -4.70
CA TRP A 232 -8.49 -16.43 -5.15
C TRP A 232 -7.06 -16.23 -5.67
N TYR A 233 -6.12 -17.08 -5.28
CA TYR A 233 -4.69 -16.93 -5.56
C TYR A 233 -4.33 -17.78 -6.78
N GLY A 234 -4.64 -17.22 -7.95
CA GLY A 234 -4.43 -17.86 -9.24
C GLY A 234 -4.03 -16.89 -10.33
N PRO A 235 -3.51 -17.40 -11.46
CA PRO A 235 -2.95 -16.57 -12.52
C PRO A 235 -3.98 -15.59 -13.11
N ASN A 236 -5.19 -16.05 -13.38
CA ASN A 236 -6.29 -15.22 -13.90
C ASN A 236 -6.87 -14.20 -12.91
N ASN A 237 -6.39 -14.17 -11.66
CA ASN A 237 -6.72 -13.14 -10.66
C ASN A 237 -5.48 -12.37 -10.19
N ALA A 238 -4.39 -12.40 -10.96
CA ALA A 238 -3.13 -11.74 -10.58
C ALA A 238 -2.61 -10.80 -11.68
N ILE A 239 -1.74 -9.89 -11.27
CA ILE A 239 -0.86 -9.09 -12.14
C ILE A 239 0.55 -9.21 -11.60
N LEU A 240 1.49 -9.65 -12.44
CA LEU A 240 2.92 -9.65 -12.12
C LEU A 240 3.58 -8.44 -12.80
N VAL A 241 4.12 -7.53 -12.00
CA VAL A 241 4.90 -6.38 -12.45
C VAL A 241 6.38 -6.69 -12.22
N ILE A 242 7.23 -6.45 -13.22
CA ILE A 242 8.68 -6.63 -13.13
C ILE A 242 9.33 -5.35 -13.64
N VAL A 243 10.12 -4.67 -12.82
CA VAL A 243 10.80 -3.42 -13.19
C VAL A 243 12.27 -3.52 -12.85
N GLY A 244 13.17 -3.16 -13.77
CA GLY A 244 14.61 -3.14 -13.45
C GLY A 244 15.53 -3.27 -14.65
N ASN A 245 16.82 -3.44 -14.36
CA ASN A 245 17.86 -3.66 -15.37
C ASN A 245 17.81 -5.11 -15.85
N ILE A 246 16.90 -5.39 -16.79
CA ILE A 246 16.62 -6.72 -17.33
C ILE A 246 16.30 -6.65 -18.82
N ASN A 247 16.36 -7.79 -19.51
CA ASN A 247 15.84 -7.92 -20.87
C ASN A 247 14.36 -8.38 -20.81
N PRO A 248 13.40 -7.57 -21.29
CA PRO A 248 11.97 -7.90 -21.17
C PRO A 248 11.57 -9.22 -21.82
N SER A 249 12.09 -9.55 -23.00
CA SER A 249 11.78 -10.81 -23.69
C SER A 249 12.32 -12.03 -22.94
N LYS A 250 13.54 -11.95 -22.40
CA LYS A 250 14.12 -13.03 -21.55
C LYS A 250 13.32 -13.20 -20.26
N ALA A 251 12.96 -12.11 -19.59
CA ALA A 251 12.13 -12.14 -18.39
C ALA A 251 10.75 -12.76 -18.68
N LEU A 252 10.09 -12.37 -19.78
CA LEU A 252 8.82 -12.96 -20.20
C LEU A 252 8.94 -14.47 -20.45
N ASN A 253 10.02 -14.93 -21.07
CA ASN A 253 10.24 -16.38 -21.30
C ASN A 253 10.38 -17.15 -19.98
N LYS A 254 11.07 -16.59 -18.98
CA LYS A 254 11.11 -17.15 -17.62
C LYS A 254 9.71 -17.21 -17.00
N VAL A 255 8.94 -16.12 -17.09
CA VAL A 255 7.56 -16.09 -16.57
C VAL A 255 6.68 -17.14 -17.26
N LYS A 256 6.75 -17.28 -18.60
CA LYS A 256 6.02 -18.32 -19.34
C LYS A 256 6.38 -19.72 -18.86
N LYS A 257 7.67 -20.00 -18.65
CA LYS A 257 8.15 -21.30 -18.18
C LYS A 257 7.68 -21.62 -16.75
N LEU A 258 7.70 -20.63 -15.85
CA LEU A 258 7.43 -20.86 -14.42
C LEU A 258 5.94 -20.86 -14.07
N PHE A 259 5.20 -19.96 -14.70
CA PHE A 259 3.79 -19.71 -14.40
C PHE A 259 2.84 -20.34 -15.41
N GLY A 260 3.28 -20.68 -16.62
CA GLY A 260 2.41 -21.10 -17.73
C GLY A 260 1.56 -22.33 -17.45
N ASP A 261 2.09 -23.29 -16.70
CA ASP A 261 1.41 -24.54 -16.37
C ASP A 261 0.54 -24.43 -15.10
N ILE A 262 0.53 -23.28 -14.42
CA ILE A 262 -0.35 -23.06 -13.28
C ILE A 262 -1.78 -22.87 -13.80
N ALA A 263 -2.69 -23.74 -13.40
CA ALA A 263 -4.08 -23.68 -13.84
C ALA A 263 -4.78 -22.40 -13.34
N SER A 264 -5.60 -21.81 -14.21
CA SER A 264 -6.55 -20.76 -13.83
C SER A 264 -7.54 -21.25 -12.78
N LYS A 265 -8.06 -20.35 -11.97
CA LYS A 265 -9.07 -20.64 -10.94
C LYS A 265 -10.46 -20.22 -11.41
N LYS A 266 -11.49 -20.94 -10.96
CA LYS A 266 -12.88 -20.48 -11.07
C LYS A 266 -13.13 -19.44 -9.97
N LEU A 267 -13.09 -18.17 -10.36
CA LEU A 267 -13.24 -17.06 -9.42
C LEU A 267 -14.71 -16.85 -9.03
N PRO A 268 -15.03 -16.69 -7.74
CA PRO A 268 -16.35 -16.23 -7.32
C PRO A 268 -16.61 -14.79 -7.80
N VAL A 269 -17.89 -14.42 -7.83
CA VAL A 269 -18.28 -13.02 -8.02
C VAL A 269 -17.82 -12.22 -6.81
N LYS A 270 -17.13 -11.09 -7.05
CA LYS A 270 -16.71 -10.20 -5.97
C LYS A 270 -17.93 -9.52 -5.33
N PRO A 271 -17.90 -9.26 -4.02
CA PRO A 271 -18.98 -8.53 -3.35
C PRO A 271 -19.20 -7.15 -3.99
N SER A 272 -20.47 -6.77 -4.15
CA SER A 272 -20.83 -5.44 -4.67
C SER A 272 -20.61 -4.35 -3.61
N ILE A 273 -20.19 -3.17 -4.06
CA ILE A 273 -20.03 -1.99 -3.20
C ILE A 273 -21.21 -1.05 -3.42
N ASN A 274 -22.27 -1.23 -2.64
CA ASN A 274 -23.47 -0.40 -2.73
C ASN A 274 -23.40 0.75 -1.73
N LEU A 275 -22.78 1.86 -2.16
CA LEU A 275 -22.60 3.03 -1.30
C LEU A 275 -23.93 3.76 -1.05
N LYS A 276 -24.27 3.95 0.24
CA LYS A 276 -25.35 4.85 0.66
C LYS A 276 -24.84 6.28 0.86
N PRO A 277 -25.66 7.33 0.68
CA PRO A 277 -25.24 8.70 0.99
C PRO A 277 -24.61 8.82 2.39
N VAL A 278 -23.48 9.53 2.48
CA VAL A 278 -22.85 9.82 3.79
C VAL A 278 -23.75 10.81 4.53
N LYS A 279 -24.05 10.51 5.80
CA LYS A 279 -24.66 11.48 6.72
C LYS A 279 -23.55 12.18 7.50
N PRO A 280 -23.62 13.51 7.71
CA PRO A 280 -22.70 14.19 8.61
C PRO A 280 -22.72 13.54 9.99
N ASP A 281 -21.54 13.26 10.53
CA ASP A 281 -21.35 12.67 11.84
C ASP A 281 -20.03 13.19 12.43
N THR A 282 -19.88 13.14 13.76
CA THR A 282 -18.68 13.57 14.48
C THR A 282 -18.14 12.44 15.33
N LEU A 283 -16.91 12.00 15.02
CA LEU A 283 -16.20 11.01 15.81
C LEU A 283 -15.31 11.71 16.84
N ASN A 284 -15.61 11.50 18.13
CA ASN A 284 -14.76 11.96 19.23
C ASN A 284 -13.97 10.77 19.80
N LEU A 285 -12.65 10.93 19.88
CA LEU A 285 -11.74 9.93 20.42
C LEU A 285 -10.82 10.61 21.43
N HIS A 286 -10.75 10.02 22.63
CA HIS A 286 -9.73 10.37 23.60
C HIS A 286 -8.43 9.67 23.23
N THR A 287 -7.32 10.40 23.26
CA THR A 287 -5.99 9.90 22.93
C THR A 287 -5.00 10.34 23.99
N ASP A 288 -3.94 9.56 24.19
CA ASP A 288 -2.80 9.86 25.05
C ASP A 288 -1.64 10.57 24.31
N LEU A 289 -1.79 10.79 23.01
CA LEU A 289 -0.85 11.55 22.19
C LEU A 289 -0.53 12.93 22.80
N PRO A 290 0.71 13.44 22.66
CA PRO A 290 1.11 14.75 23.15
C PRO A 290 0.52 15.93 22.34
N TYR A 291 -0.34 15.63 21.36
CA TYR A 291 -1.08 16.56 20.51
C TYR A 291 -2.45 15.96 20.19
N GLY A 292 -3.37 16.78 19.68
CA GLY A 292 -4.65 16.32 19.17
C GLY A 292 -4.80 16.54 17.66
N LEU A 293 -5.78 15.87 17.07
CA LEU A 293 -6.09 15.92 15.65
C LEU A 293 -7.51 16.44 15.42
N ALA A 294 -7.66 17.40 14.53
CA ALA A 294 -8.95 17.84 13.99
C ALA A 294 -9.01 17.45 12.52
N ILE A 295 -9.98 16.61 12.16
CA ILE A 295 -10.04 15.99 10.83
C ILE A 295 -11.44 16.21 10.26
N ILE A 296 -11.52 16.85 9.08
CA ILE A 296 -12.74 16.87 8.27
C ILE A 296 -12.55 15.87 7.14
N SER A 297 -13.42 14.84 7.11
CA SER A 297 -13.31 13.73 6.16
C SER A 297 -14.45 13.77 5.13
N PHE A 298 -14.13 13.45 3.89
CA PHE A 298 -15.05 13.42 2.77
C PHE A 298 -15.00 12.07 2.06
N ARG A 299 -16.15 11.59 1.57
CA ARG A 299 -16.13 10.51 0.58
C ARG A 299 -15.79 11.13 -0.79
N MET A 300 -14.73 10.64 -1.40
CA MET A 300 -14.17 11.14 -2.65
C MET A 300 -14.41 10.13 -3.80
N PRO A 301 -14.17 10.53 -5.07
CA PRO A 301 -14.13 9.58 -6.18
C PRO A 301 -13.10 8.46 -5.94
N GLY A 302 -13.43 7.24 -6.36
CA GLY A 302 -12.51 6.10 -6.35
C GLY A 302 -11.62 6.06 -7.59
N THR A 303 -10.59 5.19 -7.58
CA THR A 303 -9.59 5.11 -8.66
C THR A 303 -10.17 4.72 -10.01
N GLY A 304 -11.35 4.09 -10.06
CA GLY A 304 -12.07 3.79 -11.29
C GLY A 304 -12.96 4.91 -11.82
N SER A 305 -13.07 6.04 -11.10
CA SER A 305 -13.87 7.18 -11.53
C SER A 305 -13.09 8.10 -12.48
N PRO A 306 -13.72 8.67 -13.53
CA PRO A 306 -13.10 9.74 -14.33
C PRO A 306 -12.71 10.96 -13.47
N ASP A 307 -13.38 11.17 -12.33
CA ASP A 307 -13.11 12.28 -11.42
C ASP A 307 -11.93 12.02 -10.46
N TYR A 308 -11.29 10.85 -10.50
CA TYR A 308 -10.16 10.55 -9.62
C TYR A 308 -8.95 11.43 -9.91
N ALA A 309 -8.61 11.64 -11.19
CA ALA A 309 -7.49 12.49 -11.57
C ALA A 309 -7.72 13.96 -11.15
N PRO A 310 -8.89 14.58 -11.43
CA PRO A 310 -9.24 15.87 -10.83
C PRO A 310 -9.19 15.90 -9.30
N ALA A 311 -9.66 14.84 -8.62
CA ALA A 311 -9.60 14.74 -7.16
C ALA A 311 -8.16 14.69 -6.62
N LYS A 312 -7.23 14.09 -7.37
CA LYS A 312 -5.80 14.08 -7.04
C LYS A 312 -5.21 15.49 -7.13
N ILE A 313 -5.49 16.21 -8.21
CA ILE A 313 -5.10 17.61 -8.37
C ILE A 313 -5.68 18.49 -7.25
N LEU A 314 -6.95 18.30 -6.90
CA LEU A 314 -7.58 18.98 -5.76
C LEU A 314 -6.82 18.69 -4.45
N SER A 315 -6.47 17.42 -4.21
CA SER A 315 -5.70 17.02 -3.02
C SER A 315 -4.36 17.75 -2.95
N ASP A 316 -3.62 17.81 -4.04
CA ASP A 316 -2.31 18.48 -4.09
C ASP A 316 -2.43 20.00 -3.92
N VAL A 317 -3.47 20.61 -4.50
CA VAL A 317 -3.77 22.03 -4.28
C VAL A 317 -4.04 22.29 -2.79
N LEU A 318 -4.92 21.51 -2.16
CA LEU A 318 -5.28 21.70 -0.76
C LEU A 318 -4.11 21.40 0.21
N SER A 319 -3.18 20.52 -0.18
CA SER A 319 -2.00 20.16 0.59
C SER A 319 -0.78 21.07 0.32
N SER A 320 -0.89 21.99 -0.63
CA SER A 320 0.19 22.93 -0.96
C SER A 320 0.55 23.82 0.23
N GLN A 321 1.85 24.08 0.41
CA GLN A 321 2.35 25.06 1.37
C GLN A 321 1.93 26.52 1.03
N ARG A 322 1.40 26.75 -0.17
CA ARG A 322 0.80 28.03 -0.58
C ARG A 322 -0.71 28.08 -0.36
N ALA A 323 -1.34 26.98 0.07
CA ALA A 323 -2.77 26.92 0.29
C ALA A 323 -3.17 27.51 1.65
N ASN A 324 -4.41 27.98 1.73
CA ASN A 324 -5.01 28.53 2.95
C ASN A 324 -5.10 27.51 4.07
N LEU A 325 -5.12 26.21 3.75
CA LEU A 325 -5.13 25.15 4.75
C LEU A 325 -3.79 25.11 5.49
N TYR A 326 -2.67 25.08 4.76
CA TYR A 326 -1.35 25.22 5.36
C TYR A 326 -1.20 26.57 6.07
N GLY A 327 -1.82 27.64 5.57
CA GLY A 327 -1.83 28.97 6.19
C GLY A 327 -2.22 29.00 7.67
N LEU A 328 -2.94 27.99 8.18
CA LEU A 328 -3.23 27.82 9.62
C LEU A 328 -1.95 27.64 10.47
N VAL A 329 -0.88 27.08 9.88
CA VAL A 329 0.40 26.81 10.55
C VAL A 329 1.19 28.10 10.83
N PRO A 330 1.58 28.92 9.83
CA PRO A 330 2.30 30.17 10.11
C PRO A 330 1.45 31.21 10.87
N GLN A 331 0.13 31.06 10.90
CA GLN A 331 -0.77 31.87 11.75
C GLN A 331 -0.78 31.43 13.23
N GLY A 332 -0.08 30.36 13.59
CA GLY A 332 -0.07 29.80 14.95
C GLY A 332 -1.38 29.12 15.35
N LYS A 333 -2.27 28.81 14.41
CA LYS A 333 -3.56 28.14 14.68
C LYS A 333 -3.44 26.63 14.71
N ALA A 334 -2.45 26.06 14.04
CA ALA A 334 -2.19 24.63 13.97
C ALA A 334 -0.68 24.33 14.00
N LEU A 335 -0.30 23.16 14.51
CA LEU A 335 1.08 22.65 14.42
C LEU A 335 1.38 22.06 13.04
N TYR A 336 0.33 21.59 12.37
CA TYR A 336 0.37 21.06 11.01
C TYR A 336 -1.03 21.21 10.42
N ALA A 337 -1.11 21.44 9.11
CA ALA A 337 -2.36 21.37 8.36
C ALA A 337 -2.10 20.94 6.93
N GLY A 338 -2.92 20.03 6.39
CA GLY A 338 -2.76 19.53 5.04
C GLY A 338 -3.92 18.66 4.60
N PHE A 339 -3.87 18.22 3.34
CA PHE A 339 -4.90 17.38 2.74
C PHE A 339 -4.31 16.08 2.20
N GLN A 340 -5.07 15.00 2.31
CA GLN A 340 -4.71 13.70 1.74
C GLN A 340 -5.91 13.06 1.05
N LEU A 341 -5.66 12.44 -0.10
CA LEU A 341 -6.59 11.55 -0.79
C LEU A 341 -6.14 10.10 -0.62
N SER A 342 -7.07 9.21 -0.31
CA SER A 342 -6.90 7.76 -0.32
C SER A 342 -7.94 7.14 -1.25
N GLY A 343 -7.50 6.38 -2.24
CA GLY A 343 -8.37 5.78 -3.26
C GLY A 343 -8.63 4.30 -3.03
N LEU A 344 -9.88 3.90 -3.18
CA LEU A 344 -10.32 2.53 -3.44
C LEU A 344 -10.93 2.46 -4.85
N PRO A 345 -11.11 1.28 -5.47
CA PRO A 345 -11.62 1.20 -6.83
C PRO A 345 -12.93 1.96 -7.08
N GLN A 346 -13.92 1.86 -6.18
CA GLN A 346 -15.25 2.46 -6.37
C GLN A 346 -15.51 3.70 -5.50
N SER A 347 -14.59 4.06 -4.60
CA SER A 347 -14.72 5.25 -3.76
C SER A 347 -13.38 5.68 -3.19
N GLY A 348 -13.30 6.84 -2.55
CA GLY A 348 -12.11 7.31 -1.86
C GLY A 348 -12.44 8.03 -0.57
N LEU A 349 -11.40 8.39 0.17
CA LEU A 349 -11.46 9.25 1.35
C LEU A 349 -10.56 10.46 1.15
N GLY A 350 -11.10 11.64 1.38
CA GLY A 350 -10.35 12.88 1.48
C GLY A 350 -10.27 13.31 2.94
N PHE A 351 -9.11 13.73 3.41
CA PHE A 351 -8.87 14.15 4.79
C PHE A 351 -8.28 15.55 4.80
N ALA A 352 -9.01 16.54 5.31
CA ALA A 352 -8.42 17.80 5.75
C ALA A 352 -8.00 17.63 7.21
N LEU A 353 -6.69 17.45 7.42
CA LEU A 353 -6.08 17.16 8.71
C LEU A 353 -5.45 18.44 9.27
N ALA A 354 -5.69 18.74 10.54
CA ALA A 354 -4.93 19.72 11.30
C ALA A 354 -4.55 19.19 12.69
N VAL A 355 -3.35 19.55 13.15
CA VAL A 355 -2.77 19.13 14.44
C VAL A 355 -2.79 20.31 15.41
N PHE A 356 -3.14 20.07 16.67
CA PHE A 356 -3.12 21.08 17.74
C PHE A 356 -2.37 20.58 18.99
N PRO A 357 -1.76 21.48 19.79
CA PRO A 357 -1.07 21.06 21.00
C PRO A 357 -2.03 20.51 22.06
N LYS A 358 -1.54 19.63 22.93
CA LYS A 358 -2.33 19.08 24.04
C LYS A 358 -2.99 20.20 24.86
N GLY A 359 -4.28 20.03 25.16
CA GLY A 359 -5.08 21.01 25.92
C GLY A 359 -5.72 22.12 25.07
N ALA A 360 -5.40 22.25 23.77
CA ALA A 360 -6.07 23.20 22.90
C ALA A 360 -7.47 22.74 22.46
N ASN A 361 -8.25 23.68 21.91
CA ASN A 361 -9.65 23.45 21.56
C ASN A 361 -9.80 22.80 20.15
N ALA A 362 -10.07 21.49 20.14
CA ALA A 362 -10.27 20.71 18.91
C ALA A 362 -11.40 21.25 18.03
N LYS A 363 -12.53 21.65 18.63
CA LYS A 363 -13.72 22.15 17.91
C LYS A 363 -13.43 23.48 17.21
N LYS A 364 -12.67 24.36 17.87
CA LYS A 364 -12.22 25.63 17.26
C LYS A 364 -11.38 25.36 16.02
N LEU A 365 -10.39 24.46 16.10
CA LEU A 365 -9.55 24.13 14.94
C LEU A 365 -10.34 23.42 13.84
N ALA A 366 -11.23 22.49 14.18
CA ALA A 366 -12.11 21.85 13.20
C ALA A 366 -12.97 22.87 12.42
N ASN A 367 -13.51 23.88 13.12
CA ASN A 367 -14.26 24.97 12.49
C ASN A 367 -13.39 25.84 11.58
N GLU A 368 -12.14 26.12 11.97
CA GLU A 368 -11.17 26.84 11.12
C GLU A 368 -10.86 26.07 9.84
N VAL A 369 -10.59 24.76 9.94
CA VAL A 369 -10.39 23.87 8.79
C VAL A 369 -11.64 23.86 7.89
N GLN A 370 -12.82 23.68 8.48
CA GLN A 370 -14.08 23.68 7.72
C GLN A 370 -14.33 25.02 7.03
N THR A 371 -13.98 26.13 7.67
CA THR A 371 -14.08 27.48 7.08
C THR A 371 -13.16 27.62 5.87
N VAL A 372 -11.92 27.15 5.97
CA VAL A 372 -10.98 27.15 4.84
C VAL A 372 -11.51 26.33 3.67
N ILE A 373 -11.99 25.09 3.92
CA ILE A 373 -12.55 24.24 2.87
C ILE A 373 -13.80 24.88 2.25
N SER A 374 -14.68 25.46 3.06
CA SER A 374 -15.90 26.12 2.57
C SER A 374 -15.60 27.33 1.69
N LYS A 375 -14.53 28.08 1.98
CA LYS A 375 -14.06 29.17 1.11
C LYS A 375 -13.61 28.66 -0.25
N TYR A 376 -12.88 27.54 -0.31
CA TYR A 376 -12.51 26.92 -1.59
C TYR A 376 -13.72 26.42 -2.37
N LEU A 377 -14.71 25.83 -1.69
CA LEU A 377 -15.95 25.39 -2.33
C LEU A 377 -16.75 26.57 -2.92
N LYS A 378 -16.79 27.70 -2.22
CA LYS A 378 -17.51 28.90 -2.66
C LYS A 378 -16.80 29.66 -3.77
N ASN A 379 -15.48 29.85 -3.63
CA ASN A 379 -14.71 30.78 -4.47
C ASN A 379 -13.92 30.06 -5.58
N GLY A 380 -13.89 28.72 -5.57
CA GLY A 380 -13.02 27.92 -6.42
C GLY A 380 -11.59 27.81 -5.89
N LEU A 381 -10.79 27.00 -6.58
CA LEU A 381 -9.36 26.86 -6.32
C LEU A 381 -8.56 27.94 -7.07
N PRO A 382 -7.47 28.49 -6.49
CA PRO A 382 -6.57 29.38 -7.21
C PRO A 382 -5.98 28.70 -8.43
N ALA A 383 -6.12 29.32 -9.61
CA ALA A 383 -5.71 28.73 -10.89
C ALA A 383 -4.21 28.45 -10.96
N ASP A 384 -3.39 29.32 -10.35
CA ASP A 384 -1.94 29.14 -10.24
C ASP A 384 -1.56 27.88 -9.44
N LEU A 385 -2.30 27.57 -8.36
CA LEU A 385 -2.07 26.35 -7.58
C LEU A 385 -2.49 25.10 -8.34
N VAL A 386 -3.58 25.18 -9.11
CA VAL A 386 -4.02 24.08 -9.97
C VAL A 386 -2.95 23.75 -11.02
N GLU A 387 -2.40 24.77 -11.68
CA GLU A 387 -1.33 24.58 -12.65
C GLU A 387 -0.03 24.08 -12.00
N ALA A 388 0.29 24.54 -10.79
CA ALA A 388 1.42 24.02 -10.03
C ALA A 388 1.22 22.54 -9.64
N ALA A 389 0.02 22.15 -9.21
CA ALA A 389 -0.32 20.77 -8.87
C ALA A 389 -0.22 19.83 -10.10
N LYS A 390 -0.72 20.26 -11.27
CA LYS A 390 -0.54 19.48 -12.52
C LYS A 390 0.93 19.28 -12.86
N ARG A 391 1.75 20.33 -12.76
CA ARG A 391 3.20 20.22 -12.98
C ARG A 391 3.86 19.32 -11.95
N HIS A 392 3.45 19.40 -10.69
CA HIS A 392 3.94 18.54 -9.63
C HIS A 392 3.65 17.08 -9.92
N GLU A 393 2.44 16.73 -10.36
CA GLU A 393 2.07 15.36 -10.72
C GLU A 393 2.88 14.81 -11.90
N ILE A 394 3.09 15.62 -12.95
CA ILE A 394 3.95 15.25 -14.08
C ILE A 394 5.40 15.05 -13.61
N ALA A 395 5.94 15.99 -12.84
CA ALA A 395 7.31 15.90 -12.32
C ALA A 395 7.49 14.69 -11.39
N ASN A 396 6.51 14.43 -10.51
CA ASN A 396 6.52 13.27 -9.64
C ASN A 396 6.52 11.97 -10.46
N ALA A 397 5.70 11.86 -11.51
CA ALA A 397 5.71 10.68 -12.39
C ALA A 397 7.09 10.45 -13.05
N GLU A 398 7.82 11.52 -13.40
CA GLU A 398 9.20 11.41 -13.88
C GLU A 398 10.16 11.01 -12.77
N PHE A 399 10.06 11.59 -11.57
CA PHE A 399 10.91 11.25 -10.43
C PHE A 399 10.74 9.80 -9.97
N GLN A 400 9.56 9.20 -10.12
CA GLN A 400 9.37 7.79 -9.80
C GLN A 400 10.23 6.87 -10.67
N LYS A 401 10.65 7.30 -11.87
CA LYS A 401 11.59 6.53 -12.72
C LYS A 401 13.01 6.48 -12.14
N ASN A 402 13.34 7.36 -11.19
CA ASN A 402 14.63 7.39 -10.48
C ASN A 402 14.66 6.41 -9.29
N SER A 403 13.71 5.48 -9.21
CA SER A 403 13.72 4.37 -8.25
C SER A 403 13.17 3.12 -8.94
N ILE A 404 13.89 2.00 -8.88
CA ILE A 404 13.42 0.75 -9.50
C ILE A 404 12.16 0.24 -8.78
N SER A 405 12.18 0.21 -7.45
CA SER A 405 11.02 -0.17 -6.64
C SER A 405 9.93 0.89 -6.65
N GLY A 406 10.28 2.18 -6.67
CA GLY A 406 9.30 3.27 -6.80
C GLY A 406 8.53 3.20 -8.11
N LEU A 407 9.22 2.95 -9.22
CA LEU A 407 8.59 2.75 -10.52
C LEU A 407 7.74 1.47 -10.54
N ALA A 408 8.20 0.37 -9.92
CA ALA A 408 7.39 -0.85 -9.78
C ALA A 408 6.06 -0.58 -9.06
N ASN A 409 6.10 0.14 -7.94
CA ASN A 409 4.93 0.49 -7.15
C ASN A 409 3.93 1.39 -7.92
N VAL A 410 4.39 2.24 -8.84
CA VAL A 410 3.50 3.06 -9.69
C VAL A 410 2.79 2.22 -10.75
N TRP A 411 3.48 1.19 -11.26
CA TRP A 411 2.94 0.28 -12.27
C TRP A 411 2.03 -0.79 -11.68
N SER A 412 2.25 -1.13 -10.41
CA SER A 412 1.39 -1.98 -9.60
C SER A 412 0.09 -1.28 -9.19
#